data_AF-A0A7Y3L902-F1
#
_entry.id   AF-A0A7Y3L902-F1
#
_cell.length_a   1.000
_cell.length_b   1.000
_cell.length_c   1.000
_cell.angle_alpha   90.00
_cell.angle_beta   90.00
_cell.angle_gamma   90.00
#
_symmetry.space_group_name_H-M   'P 1'
#
loop_
_entity.id
_entity.type
_entity.pdbx_description
1 polymer ?
#
loop_
_entity_poly.entity_id
_entity_poly.type
_entity_poly.pdbx_seq_one_letter_code
_entity_poly.pdbx_strand_id
1 'polypeptide(L)'
;MSVDHTPDVVDQIVDLYSESGMSTRRIAEIMQIDRQRVTQILCDNGIAVAPRGVGRTRPLRVPNVISKNDLEYLYTTQRMSSVEIGRVLGLSDRFIRSRLKLWRIERRTKGALNRYDRQEVDTGELTRLYLEKEWAASVVSEELGTSLGIVLRSAHSSGLAIRAGGSPRPSPSYDIHLIEALYDDSEVEAILTFHKIQVVRSPGPIWVRFPTPAALTEELLTALYCECGLAIFHIELLTGAPASTILHKLEEYGIDRRGRGGLSPFMQRWRAKQKTTAIQGRWSQSCV
;
A
#
# COMPACT_ATOMS: atom_id res chain seq x y z
N MET A 1 44.95 5.99 -42.23
CA MET A 1 44.66 5.36 -43.53
C MET A 1 43.29 5.87 -43.96
N SER A 2 43.28 6.92 -44.79
CA SER A 2 42.06 7.45 -45.42
C SER A 2 41.62 6.45 -46.49
N VAL A 3 40.41 5.93 -46.36
CA VAL A 3 39.75 5.20 -47.43
C VAL A 3 38.91 6.24 -48.16
N ASP A 4 39.27 6.54 -49.40
CA ASP A 4 38.50 7.37 -50.31
C ASP A 4 37.11 6.75 -50.48
N HIS A 5 36.08 7.54 -50.19
CA HIS A 5 34.71 7.15 -50.42
C HIS A 5 34.37 7.38 -51.88
N THR A 6 34.00 6.32 -52.58
CA THR A 6 33.29 6.46 -53.85
C THR A 6 32.00 7.24 -53.58
N PRO A 7 31.75 8.38 -54.27
CA PRO A 7 30.55 9.21 -54.07
C PRO A 7 29.23 8.42 -54.04
N ASP A 8 29.18 7.35 -54.83
CA ASP A 8 28.08 6.39 -54.93
C ASP A 8 27.65 5.77 -53.58
N VAL A 9 28.59 5.46 -52.68
CA VAL A 9 28.28 4.86 -51.37
C VAL A 9 27.70 5.89 -50.40
N VAL A 10 28.11 7.15 -50.53
CA VAL A 10 27.59 8.25 -49.71
C VAL A 10 26.15 8.56 -50.09
N ASP A 11 25.87 8.71 -51.38
CA ASP A 11 24.54 8.99 -51.92
C ASP A 11 23.56 7.86 -51.55
N GLN A 12 23.99 6.60 -51.68
CA GLN A 12 23.16 5.45 -51.33
C GLN A 12 22.83 5.39 -49.82
N ILE A 13 23.73 5.82 -48.93
CA ILE A 13 23.46 5.89 -47.48
C ILE A 13 22.45 7.00 -47.17
N VAL A 14 22.56 8.14 -47.86
CA VAL A 14 21.65 9.28 -47.72
C VAL A 14 20.24 8.89 -48.16
N ASP A 15 20.09 8.24 -49.31
CA ASP A 15 18.80 7.83 -49.86
C ASP A 15 18.12 6.76 -48.99
N LEU A 16 18.88 5.76 -48.54
CA LEU A 16 18.35 4.71 -47.66
C LEU A 16 17.86 5.28 -46.32
N TYR A 17 18.47 6.34 -45.82
CA TYR A 17 18.07 6.97 -44.56
C TYR A 17 16.90 7.94 -44.75
N SER A 18 16.98 8.83 -45.74
CA SER A 18 16.04 9.95 -45.92
C SER A 18 14.80 9.55 -46.71
N GLU A 19 14.96 8.81 -47.80
CA GLU A 19 13.85 8.43 -48.68
C GLU A 19 13.20 7.12 -48.25
N SER A 20 14.02 6.12 -47.89
CA SER A 20 13.54 4.79 -47.48
C SER A 20 13.26 4.66 -45.97
N GLY A 21 13.58 5.69 -45.17
CA GLY A 21 13.32 5.73 -43.73
C GLY A 21 14.01 4.63 -42.91
N MET A 22 15.11 4.05 -43.41
CA MET A 22 15.78 2.96 -42.72
C MET A 22 16.61 3.44 -41.53
N SER A 23 16.68 2.63 -40.47
CA SER A 23 17.52 2.95 -39.32
C SER A 23 19.02 2.83 -39.66
N THR A 24 19.86 3.66 -39.04
CA THR A 24 21.33 3.63 -39.21
C THR A 24 21.95 2.25 -38.92
N ARG A 25 21.35 1.45 -38.03
CA ARG A 25 21.76 0.06 -37.78
C ARG A 25 21.49 -0.82 -38.99
N ARG A 26 20.32 -0.70 -39.62
CA ARG A 26 19.95 -1.54 -40.76
C ARG A 26 20.77 -1.19 -41.99
N ILE A 27 21.05 0.10 -42.19
CA ILE A 27 21.96 0.58 -43.24
C ILE A 27 23.36 0.01 -43.03
N ALA A 28 23.90 0.07 -41.80
CA ALA A 28 25.19 -0.53 -41.46
C ALA A 28 25.27 -2.04 -41.78
N GLU A 29 24.20 -2.80 -41.51
CA GLU A 29 24.13 -4.23 -41.85
C GLU A 29 24.12 -4.50 -43.36
N ILE A 30 23.34 -3.71 -44.13
CA ILE A 30 23.21 -3.87 -45.59
C ILE A 30 24.50 -3.48 -46.29
N MET A 31 25.08 -2.35 -45.88
CA MET A 31 26.29 -1.79 -46.45
C MET A 31 27.58 -2.43 -45.89
N GLN A 32 27.45 -3.31 -44.89
CA GLN A 32 28.57 -3.94 -44.17
C GLN A 32 29.63 -2.95 -43.66
N ILE A 33 29.20 -1.76 -43.24
CA ILE A 33 30.06 -0.74 -42.65
C ILE A 33 29.69 -0.48 -41.20
N ASP A 34 30.64 0.06 -40.45
CA ASP A 34 30.40 0.39 -39.04
C ASP A 34 29.27 1.42 -38.87
N ARG A 35 28.47 1.25 -37.81
CA ARG A 35 27.32 2.11 -37.53
C ARG A 35 27.72 3.55 -37.22
N GLN A 36 28.86 3.77 -36.55
CA GLN A 36 29.37 5.12 -36.31
C GLN A 36 29.78 5.75 -37.65
N ARG A 37 30.31 4.95 -38.58
CA ARG A 37 30.65 5.43 -39.93
C ARG A 37 29.42 5.89 -40.71
N VAL A 38 28.32 5.15 -40.68
CA VAL A 38 27.03 5.57 -41.25
C VAL A 38 26.56 6.89 -40.64
N THR A 39 26.66 7.02 -39.31
CA THR A 39 26.23 8.22 -38.59
C THR A 39 27.08 9.42 -38.98
N GLN A 40 28.40 9.24 -39.09
CA GLN A 40 29.32 10.28 -39.51
C GLN A 40 29.02 10.76 -40.94
N ILE A 41 28.82 9.83 -41.89
CA ILE A 41 28.48 10.17 -43.28
C ILE A 41 27.19 10.99 -43.36
N LEU A 42 26.15 10.61 -42.60
CA LEU A 42 24.90 11.38 -42.54
C LEU A 42 25.09 12.78 -41.96
N CYS A 43 25.89 12.91 -40.88
CA CYS A 43 26.19 14.21 -40.28
C CYS A 43 27.03 15.10 -41.20
N ASP A 44 28.05 14.55 -41.87
CA ASP A 44 28.91 15.27 -42.80
C ASP A 44 28.12 15.80 -44.02
N ASN A 45 27.01 15.15 -44.36
CA ASN A 45 26.07 15.57 -45.42
C ASN A 45 24.86 16.38 -44.89
N GLY A 46 24.91 16.88 -43.65
CA GLY A 46 23.90 17.78 -43.10
C GLY A 46 22.58 17.12 -42.68
N ILE A 47 22.53 15.79 -42.59
CA ILE A 47 21.32 15.05 -42.19
C ILE A 47 21.31 14.85 -40.68
N ALA A 48 20.29 15.41 -40.03
CA ALA A 48 20.08 15.25 -38.60
C ALA A 48 19.67 13.81 -38.26
N VAL A 49 20.57 13.06 -37.63
CA VAL A 49 20.28 11.69 -37.17
C VAL A 49 19.40 11.74 -35.91
N ALA A 50 18.34 10.93 -35.90
CA ALA A 50 17.40 10.92 -34.79
C ALA A 50 18.10 10.60 -33.44
N PRO A 51 17.76 11.30 -32.35
CA PRO A 51 18.36 11.07 -31.04
C PRO A 51 18.21 9.62 -30.58
N ARG A 52 19.16 9.16 -29.75
CA ARG A 52 19.08 7.83 -29.12
C ARG A 52 17.75 7.70 -28.37
N GLY A 53 16.94 6.71 -28.75
CA GLY A 53 15.67 6.39 -28.08
C GLY A 53 14.40 6.85 -28.80
N VAL A 54 14.51 7.55 -29.94
CA VAL A 54 13.35 8.01 -30.74
C VAL A 54 12.89 6.98 -31.79
N GLY A 55 13.57 5.83 -31.88
CA GLY A 55 13.13 4.74 -32.76
C GLY A 55 11.72 4.25 -32.39
N ARG A 56 10.95 3.80 -33.41
CA ARG A 56 9.65 3.16 -33.24
C ARG A 56 9.68 2.20 -32.05
N THR A 57 8.74 2.37 -31.11
CA THR A 57 8.54 1.47 -29.98
C THR A 57 8.55 0.04 -30.51
N ARG A 58 9.52 -0.78 -30.08
CA ARG A 58 9.56 -2.19 -30.47
C ARG A 58 8.18 -2.77 -30.14
N PRO A 59 7.39 -3.28 -31.12
CA PRO A 59 6.15 -3.94 -30.80
C PRO A 59 6.52 -5.04 -29.82
N LEU A 60 5.91 -5.00 -28.63
CA LEU A 60 6.11 -6.03 -27.62
C LEU A 60 5.69 -7.34 -28.31
N ARG A 61 6.65 -8.16 -28.76
CA ARG A 61 6.36 -9.57 -28.99
C ARG A 61 5.80 -10.04 -27.65
N VAL A 62 4.53 -10.40 -27.62
CA VAL A 62 3.84 -10.87 -26.44
C VAL A 62 3.95 -12.40 -26.48
N PRO A 63 4.85 -13.03 -25.71
CA PRO A 63 4.63 -14.41 -25.36
C PRO A 63 3.27 -14.50 -24.69
N ASN A 64 2.36 -15.29 -25.25
CA ASN A 64 1.03 -15.56 -24.71
C ASN A 64 1.14 -16.55 -23.53
N VAL A 65 2.03 -16.25 -22.59
CA VAL A 65 2.41 -17.15 -21.48
C VAL A 65 1.46 -17.02 -20.30
N ILE A 66 0.75 -15.89 -20.19
CA ILE A 66 -0.25 -15.66 -19.15
C ILE A 66 -1.38 -14.80 -19.71
N SER A 67 -2.63 -15.16 -19.42
CA SER A 67 -3.80 -14.37 -19.81
C SER A 67 -4.00 -13.18 -18.85
N LYS A 68 -4.81 -12.19 -19.27
CA LYS A 68 -5.21 -11.08 -18.38
C LYS A 68 -5.90 -11.62 -17.12
N ASN A 69 -6.84 -12.55 -17.29
CA ASN A 69 -7.66 -13.07 -16.20
C ASN A 69 -6.81 -13.86 -15.21
N ASP A 70 -5.84 -14.65 -15.67
CA ASP A 70 -4.95 -15.39 -14.78
C ASP A 70 -4.02 -14.45 -14.02
N LEU A 71 -3.47 -13.43 -14.69
CA LEU A 71 -2.62 -12.45 -14.01
C LEU A 71 -3.43 -11.63 -12.99
N GLU A 72 -4.64 -11.24 -13.36
CA GLU A 72 -5.56 -10.55 -12.48
C GLU A 72 -5.90 -11.45 -11.29
N TYR A 73 -6.32 -12.69 -11.50
CA TYR A 73 -6.60 -13.66 -10.44
C TYR A 73 -5.39 -13.87 -9.51
N LEU A 74 -4.20 -14.11 -10.05
CA LEU A 74 -2.99 -14.33 -9.25
C LEU A 74 -2.61 -13.08 -8.42
N TYR A 75 -2.76 -11.89 -9.02
CA TYR A 75 -2.35 -10.63 -8.41
C TYR A 75 -3.39 -10.04 -7.46
N THR A 76 -4.68 -10.13 -7.76
CA THR A 76 -5.77 -9.55 -6.99
C THR A 76 -6.43 -10.57 -6.07
N THR A 77 -6.74 -11.78 -6.56
CA THR A 77 -7.44 -12.82 -5.79
C THR A 77 -6.48 -13.64 -4.93
N GLN A 78 -5.45 -14.25 -5.52
CA GLN A 78 -4.44 -15.05 -4.80
C GLN A 78 -3.37 -14.20 -4.11
N ARG A 79 -3.46 -12.87 -4.26
CA ARG A 79 -2.65 -11.87 -3.58
C ARG A 79 -1.13 -11.95 -3.80
N MET A 80 -0.65 -12.72 -4.76
CA MET A 80 0.78 -12.86 -5.00
C MET A 80 1.42 -11.55 -5.51
N SER A 81 2.62 -11.25 -5.02
CA SER A 81 3.43 -10.13 -5.52
C SER A 81 3.93 -10.39 -6.94
N SER A 82 4.34 -9.33 -7.66
CA SER A 82 4.90 -9.50 -9.01
C SER A 82 6.19 -10.34 -9.03
N VAL A 83 6.91 -10.40 -7.91
CA VAL A 83 8.09 -11.25 -7.71
C VAL A 83 7.70 -12.72 -7.50
N GLU A 84 6.67 -12.99 -6.70
CA GLU A 84 6.18 -14.35 -6.44
C GLU A 84 5.50 -14.93 -7.67
N ILE A 85 4.65 -14.16 -8.35
CA ILE A 85 4.06 -14.54 -9.63
C ILE A 85 5.17 -14.84 -10.64
N GLY A 86 6.20 -13.99 -10.67
CA GLY A 86 7.38 -14.24 -11.48
C GLY A 86 8.07 -15.56 -11.15
N ARG A 87 8.31 -15.86 -9.87
CA ARG A 87 8.90 -17.13 -9.43
C ARG A 87 8.05 -18.34 -9.82
N VAL A 88 6.75 -18.30 -9.54
CA VAL A 88 5.84 -19.43 -9.81
C VAL A 88 5.69 -19.71 -11.30
N LEU A 89 5.72 -18.67 -12.13
CA LEU A 89 5.52 -18.81 -13.58
C LEU A 89 6.83 -18.84 -14.38
N GLY A 90 7.99 -18.78 -13.72
CA GLY A 90 9.29 -18.64 -14.40
C GLY A 90 9.44 -17.35 -15.20
N LEU A 91 8.73 -16.28 -14.82
CA LEU A 91 8.72 -14.98 -15.47
C LEU A 91 9.49 -13.94 -14.67
N SER A 92 10.08 -12.96 -15.36
CA SER A 92 10.71 -11.84 -14.65
C SER A 92 9.68 -10.92 -14.00
N ASP A 93 9.99 -10.40 -12.81
CA ASP A 93 9.16 -9.38 -12.13
C ASP A 93 8.89 -8.16 -13.03
N ARG A 94 9.87 -7.75 -13.86
CA ARG A 94 9.71 -6.68 -14.85
C ARG A 94 8.62 -7.01 -15.87
N PHE A 95 8.55 -8.25 -16.34
CA PHE A 95 7.51 -8.70 -17.27
C PHE A 95 6.13 -8.60 -16.63
N ILE A 96 5.98 -9.10 -15.40
CA ILE A 96 4.72 -9.04 -14.65
C ILE A 96 4.27 -7.59 -14.45
N ARG A 97 5.16 -6.70 -13.97
CA ARG A 97 4.86 -5.27 -13.81
C ARG A 97 4.46 -4.58 -15.11
N SER A 98 5.07 -4.97 -16.23
CA SER A 98 4.70 -4.46 -17.55
C SER A 98 3.29 -4.90 -17.97
N ARG A 99 2.89 -6.15 -17.66
CA ARG A 99 1.55 -6.68 -17.99
C ARG A 99 0.46 -6.06 -17.13
N LEU A 100 0.70 -5.90 -15.83
CA LEU A 100 -0.20 -5.16 -14.94
C LEU A 100 -0.46 -3.75 -15.47
N LYS A 101 0.60 -3.04 -15.90
CA LYS A 101 0.47 -1.71 -16.52
C LYS A 101 -0.30 -1.75 -17.84
N LEU A 102 0.03 -2.69 -18.73
CA LEU A 102 -0.59 -2.80 -20.06
C LEU A 102 -2.10 -3.04 -19.96
N TRP A 103 -2.52 -3.94 -19.08
CA TRP A 103 -3.92 -4.30 -18.91
C TRP A 103 -4.67 -3.42 -17.91
N ARG A 104 -4.03 -2.35 -17.44
CA ARG A 104 -4.58 -1.40 -16.46
C ARG A 104 -5.10 -2.10 -15.19
N ILE A 105 -4.47 -3.21 -14.81
CA ILE A 105 -4.69 -3.82 -13.50
C ILE A 105 -4.02 -2.88 -12.50
N GLU A 106 -4.80 -2.38 -11.56
CA GLU A 106 -4.34 -1.38 -10.60
C GLU A 106 -3.13 -1.91 -9.82
N ARG A 107 -1.99 -1.24 -9.99
CA ARG A 107 -0.75 -1.66 -9.34
C ARG A 107 -0.80 -1.23 -7.88
N ARG A 108 -0.48 -2.17 -7.00
CA ARG A 108 -0.20 -1.88 -5.59
C ARG A 108 0.88 -0.81 -5.51
N THR A 109 0.64 0.25 -4.74
CA THR A 109 1.54 1.40 -4.61
C THR A 109 2.92 0.94 -4.13
N LYS A 110 3.98 1.36 -4.81
CA LYS A 110 5.35 0.96 -4.48
C LYS A 110 5.81 1.72 -3.23
N GLY A 111 6.27 1.02 -2.20
CA GLY A 111 6.95 1.62 -1.04
C GLY A 111 6.07 2.02 0.15
N ALA A 112 4.74 1.92 0.04
CA ALA A 112 3.90 1.78 1.20
C ALA A 112 3.75 0.27 1.45
N LEU A 113 3.86 -0.18 2.71
CA LEU A 113 3.38 -1.51 3.09
C LEU A 113 1.93 -1.59 2.61
N ASN A 114 1.72 -2.30 1.52
CA ASN A 114 0.42 -2.42 0.91
C ASN A 114 -0.51 -3.02 1.96
N ARG A 115 -1.74 -2.48 2.08
CA ARG A 115 -2.70 -2.90 3.10
C ARG A 115 -2.90 -4.42 3.18
N TYR A 116 -2.74 -5.13 2.05
CA TYR A 116 -2.85 -6.58 1.94
C TYR A 116 -1.57 -7.35 2.34
N ASP A 117 -0.41 -6.72 2.22
CA ASP A 117 0.90 -7.30 2.55
C ASP A 117 1.29 -6.95 4.00
N ARG A 118 0.30 -6.47 4.77
CA ARG A 118 0.45 -6.09 6.16
C ARG A 118 0.59 -7.34 7.01
N GLN A 119 1.66 -7.42 7.78
CA GLN A 119 1.81 -8.46 8.78
C GLN A 119 0.70 -8.32 9.83
N GLU A 120 -0.11 -9.37 9.94
CA GLU A 120 -1.11 -9.58 10.97
C GLU A 120 -0.89 -10.93 11.64
N VAL A 121 -1.23 -11.01 12.91
CA VAL A 121 -1.31 -12.31 13.60
C VAL A 121 -2.66 -12.94 13.28
N ASP A 122 -2.66 -14.25 13.03
CA ASP A 122 -3.88 -15.02 12.83
C ASP A 122 -4.85 -14.85 14.01
N THR A 123 -6.14 -14.66 13.71
CA THR A 123 -7.17 -14.42 14.73
C THR A 123 -7.37 -15.62 15.64
N GLY A 124 -7.24 -16.85 15.13
CA GLY A 124 -7.34 -18.07 15.92
C GLY A 124 -6.18 -18.16 16.92
N GLU A 125 -4.96 -17.91 16.48
CA GLU A 125 -3.78 -17.87 17.35
C GLU A 125 -3.87 -16.78 18.42
N LEU A 126 -4.34 -15.58 18.06
CA LEU A 126 -4.59 -14.53 19.04
C LEU A 126 -5.63 -14.95 20.08
N THR A 127 -6.74 -15.54 19.65
CA THR A 127 -7.79 -16.02 20.57
C THR A 127 -7.22 -17.05 21.53
N ARG A 128 -6.50 -18.05 21.01
CA ARG A 128 -5.89 -19.12 21.80
C ARG A 128 -4.85 -18.59 22.80
N LEU A 129 -3.92 -17.75 22.36
CA LEU A 129 -2.80 -17.31 23.20
C LEU A 129 -3.20 -16.18 24.16
N TYR A 130 -3.95 -15.20 23.70
CA TYR A 130 -4.22 -13.99 24.45
C TYR A 130 -5.50 -14.09 25.30
N LEU A 131 -6.56 -14.73 24.77
CA LEU A 131 -7.84 -14.85 25.47
C LEU A 131 -7.90 -16.14 26.30
N GLU A 132 -7.73 -17.31 25.67
CA GLU A 132 -7.89 -18.60 26.35
C GLU A 132 -6.75 -18.90 27.33
N LYS A 133 -5.51 -18.63 26.94
CA LYS A 133 -4.33 -18.80 27.82
C LYS A 133 -4.03 -17.58 28.68
N GLU A 134 -4.76 -16.48 28.49
CA GLU A 134 -4.56 -15.20 29.18
C GLU A 134 -3.14 -14.62 29.12
N TRP A 135 -2.30 -15.00 28.14
CA TRP A 135 -0.94 -14.47 28.05
C TRP A 135 -0.93 -12.95 27.80
N ALA A 136 0.06 -12.27 28.37
CA ALA A 136 0.28 -10.86 28.08
C ALA A 136 0.70 -10.69 26.61
N ALA A 137 0.30 -9.60 25.96
CA ALA A 137 0.61 -9.35 24.55
C ALA A 137 2.13 -9.34 24.24
N SER A 138 2.98 -9.02 25.23
CA SER A 138 4.44 -9.12 25.10
C SER A 138 4.90 -10.56 24.94
N VAL A 139 4.39 -11.46 25.78
CA VAL A 139 4.69 -12.90 25.72
C VAL A 139 4.17 -13.50 24.41
N VAL A 140 2.97 -13.11 23.99
CA VAL A 140 2.42 -13.51 22.68
C VAL A 140 3.32 -13.06 21.54
N SER A 141 3.87 -11.83 21.62
CA SER A 141 4.76 -11.32 20.57
C SER A 141 6.08 -12.07 20.50
N GLU A 142 6.65 -12.44 21.66
CA GLU A 142 7.87 -13.24 21.76
C GLU A 142 7.65 -14.65 21.20
N GLU A 143 6.58 -15.33 21.63
CA GLU A 143 6.22 -16.67 21.16
C GLU A 143 6.06 -16.74 19.63
N LEU A 144 5.42 -15.72 19.05
CA LEU A 144 5.12 -15.67 17.62
C LEU A 144 6.25 -15.03 16.79
N GLY A 145 7.36 -14.63 17.42
CA GLY A 145 8.48 -13.97 16.73
C GLY A 145 8.08 -12.68 16.02
N THR A 146 7.15 -11.91 16.59
CA THR A 146 6.61 -10.67 16.03
C THR A 146 6.76 -9.50 17.01
N SER A 147 6.31 -8.30 16.64
CA SER A 147 6.34 -7.15 17.54
C SER A 147 5.06 -7.02 18.37
N LEU A 148 5.19 -6.51 19.59
CA LEU A 148 4.05 -6.15 20.45
C LEU A 148 3.02 -5.27 19.72
N GLY A 149 3.49 -4.33 18.91
CA GLY A 149 2.62 -3.44 18.13
C GLY A 149 1.83 -4.16 17.03
N ILE A 150 2.34 -5.27 16.49
CA ILE A 150 1.61 -6.12 15.54
C ILE A 150 0.55 -6.92 16.29
N VAL A 151 0.87 -7.51 17.45
CA VAL A 151 -0.07 -8.28 18.27
C VAL A 151 -1.26 -7.41 18.71
N LEU A 152 -1.01 -6.29 19.39
CA LEU A 152 -2.07 -5.42 19.90
C LEU A 152 -2.98 -4.92 18.78
N ARG A 153 -2.36 -4.57 17.65
CA ARG A 153 -3.07 -4.13 16.47
C ARG A 153 -3.97 -5.21 15.87
N SER A 154 -3.42 -6.40 15.61
CA SER A 154 -4.20 -7.52 15.06
C SER A 154 -5.31 -7.96 16.02
N ALA A 155 -5.07 -7.84 17.33
CA ALA A 155 -6.07 -8.13 18.34
C ALA A 155 -7.22 -7.09 18.31
N HIS A 156 -6.91 -5.80 18.18
CA HIS A 156 -7.92 -4.76 17.94
C HIS A 156 -8.69 -4.98 16.64
N SER A 157 -8.00 -5.28 15.53
CA SER A 157 -8.64 -5.60 14.25
C SER A 157 -9.55 -6.82 14.36
N SER A 158 -9.16 -7.82 15.16
CA SER A 158 -9.97 -9.02 15.46
C SER A 158 -11.10 -8.77 16.47
N GLY A 159 -11.30 -7.53 16.94
CA GLY A 159 -12.39 -7.19 17.87
C GLY A 159 -12.16 -7.67 19.32
N LEU A 160 -10.96 -8.14 19.64
CA LEU A 160 -10.64 -8.62 20.98
C LEU A 160 -10.57 -7.45 21.99
N ALA A 161 -10.97 -7.73 23.23
CA ALA A 161 -10.83 -6.80 24.33
C ALA A 161 -9.36 -6.66 24.72
N ILE A 162 -8.79 -5.47 24.58
CA ILE A 162 -7.37 -5.24 24.87
C ILE A 162 -7.18 -4.65 26.26
N ARG A 163 -6.23 -5.22 27.01
CA ARG A 163 -5.92 -4.85 28.37
C ARG A 163 -5.35 -3.44 28.43
N ALA A 164 -6.03 -2.55 29.14
CA ALA A 164 -5.56 -1.19 29.31
C ALA A 164 -4.22 -1.16 30.04
N GLY A 165 -3.24 -0.43 29.48
CA GLY A 165 -1.95 -0.21 30.13
C GLY A 165 -1.02 -1.43 30.17
N GLY A 166 -1.33 -2.51 29.42
CA GLY A 166 -0.47 -3.68 29.37
C GLY A 166 -0.53 -4.55 30.63
N SER A 167 -1.63 -4.46 31.39
CA SER A 167 -1.85 -5.34 32.55
C SER A 167 -1.66 -6.82 32.16
N PRO A 168 -0.94 -7.61 32.96
CA PRO A 168 -0.80 -9.04 32.70
C PRO A 168 -2.11 -9.80 32.96
N ARG A 169 -3.09 -9.19 33.62
CA ARG A 169 -4.38 -9.80 33.93
C ARG A 169 -5.53 -9.11 33.19
N PRO A 170 -6.51 -9.87 32.67
CA PRO A 170 -7.72 -9.31 32.10
C PRO A 170 -8.52 -8.56 33.18
N SER A 171 -9.20 -7.50 32.76
CA SER A 171 -10.04 -6.68 33.62
C SER A 171 -11.29 -6.26 32.85
N PRO A 172 -12.46 -6.86 33.10
CA PRO A 172 -13.69 -6.55 32.37
C PRO A 172 -14.07 -5.06 32.38
N SER A 173 -13.70 -4.33 33.45
CA SER A 173 -14.01 -2.91 33.60
C SER A 173 -13.08 -1.96 32.82
N TYR A 174 -11.92 -2.45 32.36
CA TYR A 174 -10.88 -1.61 31.76
C TYR A 174 -10.35 -2.14 30.43
N ASP A 175 -10.68 -3.37 30.05
CA ASP A 175 -10.33 -3.92 28.76
C ASP A 175 -11.22 -3.28 27.68
N ILE A 176 -10.61 -2.86 26.57
CA ILE A 176 -11.30 -2.09 25.54
C ILE A 176 -11.58 -2.94 24.30
N HIS A 177 -12.86 -3.05 23.93
CA HIS A 177 -13.28 -3.42 22.58
C HIS A 177 -13.19 -2.18 21.70
N LEU A 178 -12.01 -1.92 21.12
CA LEU A 178 -11.70 -0.63 20.51
C LEU A 178 -12.61 -0.27 19.33
N ILE A 179 -12.98 -1.25 18.49
CA ILE A 179 -13.88 -1.01 17.35
C ILE A 179 -15.25 -0.53 17.86
N GLU A 180 -15.85 -1.24 18.82
CA GLU A 180 -17.13 -0.86 19.42
C GLU A 180 -17.02 0.50 20.11
N ALA A 181 -15.97 0.70 20.92
CA ALA A 181 -15.75 1.95 21.63
C ALA A 181 -15.59 3.17 20.69
N LEU A 182 -15.01 2.98 19.50
CA LEU A 182 -14.91 4.04 18.50
C LEU A 182 -16.27 4.34 17.86
N TYR A 183 -17.04 3.33 17.50
CA TYR A 183 -18.35 3.54 16.86
C TYR A 183 -19.45 3.96 17.84
N ASP A 184 -19.28 3.74 19.14
CA ASP A 184 -20.20 4.20 20.19
C ASP A 184 -19.88 5.62 20.71
N ASP A 185 -18.82 6.25 20.20
CA ASP A 185 -18.50 7.65 20.50
C ASP A 185 -19.31 8.57 19.57
N SER A 186 -20.14 9.42 20.16
CA SER A 186 -21.06 10.29 19.43
C SER A 186 -20.36 11.32 18.54
N GLU A 187 -19.16 11.78 18.92
CA GLU A 187 -18.39 12.70 18.06
C GLU A 187 -17.88 11.94 16.83
N VAL A 188 -17.38 10.72 17.02
CA VAL A 188 -16.92 9.87 15.91
C VAL A 188 -18.09 9.54 14.98
N GLU A 189 -19.22 9.11 15.52
CA GLU A 189 -20.42 8.79 14.74
C GLU A 189 -20.90 9.99 13.90
N ALA A 190 -20.93 11.19 14.48
CA ALA A 190 -21.31 12.42 13.78
C ALA A 190 -20.37 12.72 12.60
N ILE A 191 -19.05 12.61 12.81
CA ILE A 191 -18.04 12.84 11.76
C ILE A 191 -18.18 11.80 10.64
N LEU A 192 -18.28 10.51 10.99
CA LEU A 192 -18.42 9.44 9.99
C LEU A 192 -19.69 9.62 9.16
N THR A 193 -20.80 10.01 9.79
CA THR A 193 -22.07 10.30 9.11
C THR A 193 -21.92 11.47 8.15
N PHE A 194 -21.34 12.58 8.60
CA PHE A 194 -21.14 13.78 7.80
C PHE A 194 -20.26 13.50 6.56
N HIS A 195 -19.17 12.76 6.74
CA HIS A 195 -18.26 12.38 5.65
C HIS A 195 -18.68 11.13 4.88
N LYS A 196 -19.86 10.57 5.17
CA LYS A 196 -20.43 9.38 4.50
C LYS A 196 -19.51 8.16 4.55
N ILE A 197 -18.82 7.98 5.68
CA ILE A 197 -17.97 6.81 5.93
C ILE A 197 -18.83 5.68 6.49
N GLN A 198 -18.72 4.51 5.87
CA GLN A 198 -19.46 3.32 6.31
C GLN A 198 -18.99 2.85 7.70
N VAL A 199 -19.96 2.56 8.57
CA VAL A 199 -19.73 1.89 9.85
C VAL A 199 -19.55 0.39 9.61
N VAL A 200 -18.42 -0.16 10.05
CA VAL A 200 -18.07 -1.59 9.90
C VAL A 200 -17.64 -2.15 11.25
N ARG A 201 -18.61 -2.63 12.03
CA ARG A 201 -18.37 -3.22 13.37
C ARG A 201 -17.77 -4.62 13.32
N SER A 202 -17.99 -5.36 12.23
CA SER A 202 -17.46 -6.72 12.09
C SER A 202 -15.94 -6.75 12.24
N PRO A 203 -15.40 -7.65 13.07
CA PRO A 203 -13.96 -7.81 13.24
C PRO A 203 -13.32 -8.45 12.00
N GLY A 204 -12.01 -8.29 11.90
CA GLY A 204 -11.18 -8.90 10.88
C GLY A 204 -10.07 -7.97 10.38
N PRO A 205 -9.20 -8.49 9.50
CA PRO A 205 -8.17 -7.69 8.86
C PRO A 205 -8.78 -6.50 8.11
N ILE A 206 -8.02 -5.39 8.06
CA ILE A 206 -8.52 -4.11 7.52
C ILE A 206 -9.02 -4.23 6.06
N TRP A 207 -8.48 -5.16 5.29
CA TRP A 207 -8.89 -5.34 3.90
C TRP A 207 -10.17 -6.15 3.71
N VAL A 208 -10.54 -6.96 4.70
CA VAL A 208 -11.83 -7.65 4.73
C VAL A 208 -12.91 -6.67 5.17
N ARG A 209 -12.61 -5.86 6.20
CA ARG A 209 -13.55 -4.85 6.73
C ARG A 209 -13.83 -3.74 5.71
N PHE A 210 -12.81 -3.27 5.00
CA PHE A 210 -12.94 -2.19 4.02
C PHE A 210 -12.40 -2.61 2.66
N PRO A 211 -13.11 -3.40 1.84
CA PRO A 211 -12.63 -3.84 0.53
C PRO A 211 -12.09 -2.69 -0.33
N THR A 212 -12.78 -1.56 -0.26
CA THR A 212 -12.30 -0.26 -0.74
C THR A 212 -12.06 0.64 0.48
N PRO A 213 -10.84 1.18 0.69
CA PRO A 213 -10.59 2.11 1.78
C PRO A 213 -11.33 3.42 1.54
N ALA A 214 -11.71 4.10 2.63
CA ALA A 214 -12.29 5.44 2.55
C ALA A 214 -11.32 6.44 1.93
N ALA A 215 -11.84 7.40 1.18
CA ALA A 215 -11.06 8.52 0.67
C ALA A 215 -10.63 9.42 1.85
N LEU A 216 -9.33 9.61 2.01
CA LEU A 216 -8.78 10.47 3.06
C LEU A 216 -8.68 11.91 2.55
N THR A 217 -9.73 12.70 2.77
CA THR A 217 -9.70 14.15 2.49
C THR A 217 -9.07 14.91 3.66
N GLU A 218 -8.64 16.16 3.40
CA GLU A 218 -8.09 17.04 4.42
C GLU A 218 -9.09 17.31 5.55
N GLU A 219 -10.35 17.56 5.19
CA GLU A 219 -11.43 17.86 6.14
C GLU A 219 -11.70 16.65 7.04
N LEU A 220 -11.77 15.45 6.46
CA LEU A 220 -11.99 14.22 7.23
C LEU A 220 -10.83 13.97 8.21
N LEU A 221 -9.59 14.13 7.76
CA LEU A 221 -8.42 13.91 8.61
C LEU A 221 -8.33 14.96 9.71
N THR A 222 -8.67 16.21 9.43
CA THR A 222 -8.73 17.30 10.42
C THR A 222 -9.78 16.99 11.49
N ALA A 223 -11.01 16.64 11.08
CA ALA A 223 -12.09 16.30 12.00
C ALA A 223 -11.75 15.08 12.88
N LEU A 224 -11.25 13.99 12.29
CA LEU A 224 -10.93 12.79 13.06
C LEU A 224 -9.69 12.98 13.95
N TYR A 225 -8.61 13.55 13.44
CA TYR A 225 -7.32 13.59 14.12
C TYR A 225 -7.18 14.78 15.08
N CYS A 226 -7.54 15.99 14.62
CA CYS A 226 -7.37 17.22 15.39
C CYS A 226 -8.55 17.47 16.31
N GLU A 227 -9.78 17.45 15.77
CA GLU A 227 -10.98 17.85 16.52
C GLU A 227 -11.45 16.75 17.46
N CYS A 228 -11.70 15.55 16.93
CA CYS A 228 -12.11 14.40 17.73
C CYS A 228 -10.94 13.81 18.56
N GLY A 229 -9.71 14.00 18.09
CA GLY A 229 -8.51 13.57 18.78
C GLY A 229 -8.18 12.08 18.59
N LEU A 230 -8.66 11.44 17.53
CA LEU A 230 -8.38 10.03 17.23
C LEU A 230 -6.91 9.81 16.90
N ALA A 231 -6.28 8.78 17.47
CA ALA A 231 -4.95 8.36 17.06
C ALA A 231 -4.95 7.84 15.62
N ILE A 232 -3.81 7.89 14.92
CA ILE A 232 -3.67 7.39 13.55
C ILE A 232 -4.18 5.95 13.41
N PHE A 233 -3.87 5.11 14.41
CA PHE A 233 -4.35 3.73 14.42
C PHE A 233 -5.87 3.60 14.57
N HIS A 234 -6.53 4.52 15.28
CA HIS A 234 -8.00 4.55 15.35
C HIS A 234 -8.60 4.93 13.99
N ILE A 235 -8.01 5.93 13.33
CA ILE A 235 -8.44 6.38 11.99
C ILE A 235 -8.31 5.22 10.99
N GLU A 236 -7.24 4.44 11.07
CA GLU A 236 -7.08 3.23 10.26
C GLU A 236 -8.21 2.22 10.49
N LEU A 237 -8.61 1.97 11.75
CA LEU A 237 -9.70 1.06 12.06
C LEU A 237 -11.07 1.52 11.54
N LEU A 238 -11.23 2.82 11.28
CA LEU A 238 -12.47 3.43 10.78
C LEU A 238 -12.50 3.61 9.25
N THR A 239 -11.33 3.74 8.62
CA THR A 239 -11.22 4.10 7.19
C THR A 239 -10.68 2.96 6.33
N GLY A 240 -10.02 1.96 6.94
CA GLY A 240 -9.32 0.90 6.22
C GLY A 240 -8.06 1.36 5.49
N ALA A 241 -7.65 2.62 5.67
CA ALA A 241 -6.41 3.16 5.15
C ALA A 241 -5.27 2.89 6.15
N PRO A 242 -4.14 2.28 5.74
CA PRO A 242 -3.03 2.01 6.65
C PRO A 242 -2.49 3.26 7.34
N ALA A 243 -2.00 3.11 8.56
CA ALA A 243 -1.42 4.16 9.37
C ALA A 243 -0.31 4.94 8.65
N SER A 244 0.51 4.27 7.83
CA SER A 244 1.52 4.92 6.99
C SER A 244 0.91 5.84 5.93
N THR A 245 -0.21 5.43 5.33
CA THR A 245 -0.95 6.23 4.34
C THR A 245 -1.58 7.45 5.01
N ILE A 246 -2.19 7.26 6.18
CA ILE A 246 -2.74 8.36 6.98
C ILE A 246 -1.63 9.34 7.38
N LEU A 247 -0.49 8.83 7.87
CA LEU A 247 0.68 9.65 8.22
C LEU A 247 1.19 10.49 7.05
N HIS A 248 1.25 9.90 5.86
CA HIS A 248 1.66 10.60 4.65
C HIS A 248 0.64 11.66 4.24
N LYS A 249 -0.66 11.37 4.34
CA LYS A 249 -1.72 12.33 4.05
C LYS A 249 -1.76 13.49 5.04
N LEU A 250 -1.52 13.25 6.33
CA LEU A 250 -1.37 14.32 7.32
C LEU A 250 -0.20 15.25 6.95
N GLU A 251 0.94 14.71 6.54
CA GLU A 251 2.08 15.52 6.06
C GLU A 251 1.73 16.29 4.77
N GLU A 252 1.08 15.63 3.81
CA GLU A 252 0.66 16.23 2.54
C GLU A 252 -0.28 17.43 2.74
N TYR A 253 -1.19 17.35 3.72
CA TYR A 253 -2.12 18.43 4.07
C TYR A 253 -1.55 19.42 5.09
N GLY A 254 -0.30 19.27 5.53
CA GLY A 254 0.30 20.18 6.52
C GLY A 254 -0.33 20.09 7.91
N ILE A 255 -0.96 18.97 8.26
CA ILE A 255 -1.57 18.75 9.58
C ILE A 255 -0.48 18.30 10.56
N ASP A 256 -0.25 19.13 11.58
CA ASP A 256 0.81 18.90 12.55
C ASP A 256 0.63 17.59 13.33
N ARG A 257 1.75 16.88 13.49
CA ARG A 257 1.78 15.67 14.32
C ARG A 257 1.70 16.05 15.78
N ARG A 258 0.92 15.29 16.54
CA ARG A 258 0.87 15.41 17.99
C ARG A 258 2.21 14.95 18.54
N GLY A 259 2.67 15.64 19.58
CA GLY A 259 3.90 15.30 20.28
C GLY A 259 3.92 13.84 20.74
N ARG A 260 5.12 13.29 20.94
CA ARG A 260 5.27 11.91 21.41
C ARG A 260 4.76 11.80 22.85
N GLY A 261 3.93 10.80 23.09
CA GLY A 261 3.52 10.37 24.43
C GLY A 261 2.10 10.79 24.81
N GLY A 262 1.55 10.10 25.80
CA GLY A 262 0.20 10.33 26.31
C GLY A 262 -0.90 9.59 25.55
N LEU A 263 -2.08 9.58 26.15
CA LEU A 263 -3.29 9.03 25.54
C LEU A 263 -3.88 10.05 24.58
N SER A 264 -4.44 9.58 23.47
CA SER A 264 -5.23 10.42 22.57
C SER A 264 -6.43 11.02 23.34
N PRO A 265 -6.94 12.22 22.99
CA PRO A 265 -8.12 12.79 23.64
C PRO A 265 -9.31 11.82 23.69
N PHE A 266 -9.58 11.09 22.60
CA PHE A 266 -10.54 9.99 22.60
C PHE A 266 -10.29 8.96 23.72
N MET A 267 -9.06 8.46 23.88
CA MET A 267 -8.75 7.50 24.95
C MET A 267 -8.87 8.11 26.34
N GLN A 268 -8.61 9.40 26.50
CA GLN A 268 -8.82 10.10 27.77
C GLN A 268 -10.32 10.18 28.10
N ARG A 269 -11.16 10.58 27.13
CA ARG A 269 -12.62 10.62 27.28
C ARG A 269 -13.20 9.25 27.58
N TRP A 270 -12.80 8.23 26.82
CA TRP A 270 -13.25 6.86 27.03
C TRP A 270 -12.89 6.35 28.43
N ARG A 271 -11.64 6.55 28.90
CA ARG A 271 -11.24 6.16 30.27
C ARG A 271 -12.01 6.92 31.34
N ALA A 272 -12.31 8.20 31.13
CA ALA A 272 -13.12 8.99 32.06
C ALA A 272 -14.54 8.41 32.17
N LYS A 273 -15.16 8.05 31.03
CA LYS A 273 -16.49 7.40 30.99
C LYS A 273 -16.51 6.09 31.76
N GLN A 274 -15.50 5.22 31.56
CA GLN A 274 -15.41 3.93 32.27
C GLN A 274 -15.26 4.09 33.79
N LYS A 275 -14.47 5.08 34.23
CA LYS A 275 -14.35 5.39 35.67
C LYS A 275 -15.70 5.79 36.26
N THR A 276 -16.46 6.66 35.59
CA THR A 276 -17.79 7.09 36.05
C THR A 276 -18.75 5.91 36.15
N THR A 277 -18.81 5.05 35.12
CA THR A 277 -19.68 3.87 35.11
C THR A 277 -19.30 2.87 36.21
N ALA A 278 -18.01 2.62 36.44
CA ALA A 278 -17.54 1.73 37.50
C ALA A 278 -17.87 2.25 38.92
N ILE A 279 -17.84 3.57 39.12
CA ILE A 279 -18.26 4.19 40.37
C ILE A 279 -19.76 3.97 40.55
N GLN A 280 -20.60 4.34 39.57
CA GLN A 280 -22.05 4.20 39.66
C GLN A 280 -22.50 2.76 39.95
N GLY A 281 -21.89 1.75 39.32
CA GLY A 281 -22.20 0.34 39.57
C GLY A 281 -21.90 -0.13 41.01
N ARG A 282 -20.89 0.44 41.68
CA ARG A 282 -20.58 0.14 43.09
C ARG A 282 -21.63 0.70 44.05
N TRP A 283 -22.15 1.90 43.79
CA TRP A 283 -23.18 2.49 44.63
C TRP A 283 -24.51 1.75 44.50
N SER A 284 -24.85 1.25 43.30
CA SER A 284 -26.06 0.45 43.10
C SER A 284 -26.02 -0.93 43.77
N GLN A 285 -24.84 -1.53 43.95
CA GLN A 285 -24.68 -2.82 44.65
C GLN A 285 -24.60 -2.71 46.18
N SER A 286 -24.39 -1.50 46.72
CA SER A 286 -24.30 -1.27 48.18
C SER A 286 -25.62 -0.84 48.82
N CYS A 287 -26.69 -0.70 48.04
CA CYS A 287 -28.03 -0.29 48.48
C CYS A 287 -29.07 -1.43 48.39
N VAL A 288 -28.63 -2.69 48.35
CA VAL A 288 -29.51 -3.88 48.36
C VAL A 288 -29.30 -4.63 49.67
#